data_AF-A0A1R7T605-F1
#
_entry.id   AF-A0A1R7T605-F1
#
_cell.length_a   1.000
_cell.length_b   1.000
_cell.length_c   1.000
_cell.angle_alpha   90.00
_cell.angle_beta   90.00
_cell.angle_gamma   90.00
#
_symmetry.space_group_name_H-M   'P 1'
#
loop_
_entity.id
_entity.type
_entity.pdbx_description
1 polymer ?
#
loop_
_entity_poly.entity_id
_entity_poly.type
_entity_poly.pdbx_seq_one_letter_code
_entity_poly.pdbx_strand_id
1 'polypeptide(L)'
;MEITDIEVDDIADSFKAVFYLLTHPGRDKTKSALDELYSYADSVSAQSPAKLKEQNIDIVEKTDHLTDGNVTVSIIAPALARIHKLSHACRADGDSLSLIIAILRYHSNYNYYPDSLSKLIDSGDLNAIPIDPFSNEPFVYINPNFSLRSRNR
;
A
#
# COMPACT_ATOMS: atom_id res chain seq x y z
N MET A 1 -51.28 18.26 -5.88
CA MET A 1 -50.17 17.33 -6.13
C MET A 1 -48.91 18.18 -6.09
N GLU A 2 -48.43 18.43 -4.87
CA GLU A 2 -47.21 19.20 -4.62
C GLU A 2 -46.03 18.32 -5.01
N ILE A 3 -45.16 18.85 -5.87
CA ILE A 3 -43.88 18.21 -6.18
C ILE A 3 -43.03 18.43 -4.93
N THR A 4 -42.94 17.36 -4.14
CA THR A 4 -42.16 17.23 -2.92
C THR A 4 -40.69 17.55 -3.17
N ASP A 5 -40.10 18.23 -2.19
CA ASP A 5 -38.68 18.49 -2.00
C ASP A 5 -37.77 17.42 -2.61
N ILE A 6 -37.28 17.70 -3.81
CA ILE A 6 -36.11 17.00 -4.33
C ILE A 6 -34.93 17.65 -3.60
N GLU A 7 -34.25 16.91 -2.73
CA GLU A 7 -33.05 17.40 -2.05
C GLU A 7 -32.08 17.94 -3.11
N VAL A 8 -31.56 19.15 -2.87
CA VAL A 8 -30.67 19.85 -3.80
C VAL A 8 -29.44 18.98 -4.18
N ASP A 9 -29.05 18.08 -3.28
CA ASP A 9 -28.00 17.08 -3.48
C ASP A 9 -28.36 16.01 -4.53
N ASP A 10 -29.61 15.55 -4.58
CA ASP A 10 -30.10 14.58 -5.58
C ASP A 10 -30.09 15.18 -7.00
N ILE A 11 -30.40 16.47 -7.11
CA ILE A 11 -30.31 17.22 -8.37
C ILE A 11 -28.84 17.40 -8.77
N ALA A 12 -27.97 17.77 -7.83
CA ALA A 12 -26.55 17.95 -8.08
C ALA A 12 -25.87 16.65 -8.54
N ASP A 13 -26.19 15.52 -7.93
CA ASP A 13 -25.64 14.22 -8.30
C ASP A 13 -26.19 13.72 -9.64
N SER A 14 -27.45 14.00 -9.95
CA SER A 14 -28.03 13.75 -11.28
C SER A 14 -27.32 14.57 -12.38
N PHE A 15 -27.01 15.84 -12.12
CA PHE A 15 -26.24 16.68 -13.05
C PHE A 15 -24.81 16.19 -13.22
N LYS A 16 -24.14 15.73 -12.15
CA LYS A 16 -22.81 15.09 -12.25
C LYS A 16 -22.87 13.83 -13.10
N ALA A 17 -23.86 12.96 -12.91
CA ALA A 17 -24.01 11.74 -13.68
C ALA A 17 -24.18 12.02 -15.18
N VAL A 18 -25.01 13.00 -15.53
CA VAL A 18 -25.19 13.45 -16.93
C VAL A 18 -23.92 14.07 -17.48
N PHE A 19 -23.25 14.94 -16.70
CA PHE A 19 -21.99 15.54 -17.09
C PHE A 19 -20.90 14.49 -17.33
N TYR A 20 -20.79 13.48 -16.47
CA TYR A 20 -19.89 12.35 -16.64
C TYR A 20 -20.20 11.53 -17.90
N LEU A 21 -21.47 11.24 -18.18
CA LEU A 21 -21.88 10.58 -19.42
C LEU A 21 -21.49 11.36 -20.68
N LEU A 22 -21.54 12.70 -20.61
CA LEU A 22 -21.27 13.59 -21.74
C LEU A 22 -19.79 13.96 -21.90
N THR A 23 -19.01 13.90 -20.83
CA THR A 23 -17.58 14.28 -20.81
C THR A 23 -16.64 13.08 -20.77
N HIS A 24 -17.15 11.87 -20.51
CA HIS A 24 -16.34 10.66 -20.50
C HIS A 24 -15.71 10.44 -21.88
N PRO A 25 -14.38 10.23 -21.96
CA PRO A 25 -13.73 9.93 -23.21
C PRO A 25 -14.29 8.65 -23.84
N GLY A 26 -14.27 8.59 -25.18
CA GLY A 26 -14.69 7.39 -25.89
C GLY A 26 -13.86 6.15 -25.47
N ARG A 27 -14.45 4.97 -25.64
CA ARG A 27 -13.88 3.67 -25.23
C ARG A 27 -12.37 3.51 -25.50
N ASP A 28 -11.91 3.88 -26.69
CA ASP A 28 -10.51 3.69 -27.08
C ASP A 28 -9.54 4.58 -26.29
N LYS A 29 -9.95 5.82 -26.00
CA LYS A 29 -9.18 6.73 -25.13
C LYS A 29 -9.15 6.21 -23.70
N THR A 30 -10.28 5.73 -23.18
CA THR A 30 -10.33 5.13 -21.84
C THR A 30 -9.45 3.89 -21.74
N LYS A 31 -9.46 3.04 -22.78
CA LYS A 31 -8.59 1.86 -22.84
C LYS A 31 -7.11 2.27 -22.87
N SER A 32 -6.74 3.24 -23.69
CA SER A 32 -5.36 3.73 -23.75
C SER A 32 -4.88 4.28 -22.41
N ALA A 33 -5.73 5.02 -21.70
CA ALA A 33 -5.40 5.55 -20.37
C ALA A 33 -5.26 4.43 -19.32
N LEU A 34 -6.08 3.39 -19.39
CA LEU A 34 -5.94 2.21 -18.53
C LEU A 34 -4.67 1.41 -18.83
N ASP A 35 -4.32 1.22 -20.11
CA ASP A 35 -3.10 0.52 -20.51
C ASP A 35 -1.86 1.28 -19.99
N GLU A 36 -1.86 2.61 -20.05
CA GLU A 36 -0.81 3.45 -19.46
C GLU A 36 -0.77 3.33 -17.92
N LEU A 37 -1.93 3.42 -17.27
CA LEU A 37 -2.04 3.28 -15.81
C LEU A 37 -1.51 1.91 -15.34
N TYR A 38 -1.89 0.82 -16.00
CA TYR A 38 -1.45 -0.52 -15.63
C TYR A 38 0.04 -0.72 -15.90
N SER A 39 0.57 -0.19 -17.01
CA SER A 39 2.00 -0.24 -17.30
C SER A 39 2.81 0.51 -16.23
N TYR A 40 2.32 1.67 -15.81
CA TYR A 40 2.94 2.42 -14.71
C TYR A 40 2.84 1.65 -13.38
N ALA A 41 1.66 1.14 -13.04
CA ALA A 41 1.43 0.36 -11.83
C ALA A 41 2.36 -0.87 -11.76
N ASP A 42 2.56 -1.57 -12.88
CA ASP A 42 3.47 -2.72 -12.97
C ASP A 42 4.92 -2.29 -12.72
N SER A 43 5.35 -1.16 -13.29
CA SER A 43 6.70 -0.61 -13.11
C SER A 43 7.03 -0.21 -11.67
N VAL A 44 6.02 0.16 -10.88
CA VAL A 44 6.18 0.54 -9.46
C VAL A 44 5.80 -0.58 -8.49
N SER A 45 5.18 -1.66 -8.97
CA SER A 45 4.65 -2.75 -8.14
C SER A 45 5.69 -3.43 -7.26
N ALA A 46 6.91 -3.60 -7.77
CA ALA A 46 8.02 -4.22 -7.06
C ALA A 46 8.76 -3.24 -6.12
N GLN A 47 8.47 -1.95 -6.20
CA GLN A 47 9.16 -0.93 -5.41
C GLN A 47 8.50 -0.78 -4.05
N SER A 48 9.31 -0.82 -3.00
CA SER A 48 8.81 -0.63 -1.63
C SER A 48 8.32 0.81 -1.42
N PRO A 49 7.34 1.05 -0.52
CA PRO A 49 6.90 2.40 -0.16
C PRO A 49 8.04 3.33 0.27
N ALA A 50 9.05 2.80 0.98
CA ALA A 50 10.25 3.55 1.33
C ALA A 50 11.00 4.04 0.09
N LYS A 51 11.21 3.18 -0.91
CA LYS A 51 11.89 3.52 -2.15
C LYS A 51 11.12 4.55 -2.98
N LEU A 52 9.80 4.46 -3.02
CA LEU A 52 8.96 5.47 -3.68
C LEU A 52 9.08 6.83 -2.98
N LYS A 53 9.13 6.84 -1.64
CA LYS A 53 9.34 8.06 -0.85
C LYS A 53 10.72 8.67 -1.11
N GLU A 54 11.77 7.86 -1.18
CA GLU A 54 13.14 8.33 -1.52
C GLU A 54 13.20 8.98 -2.91
N GLN A 55 12.46 8.43 -3.87
CA GLN A 55 12.38 8.96 -5.25
C GLN A 55 11.40 10.12 -5.40
N ASN A 56 10.72 10.52 -4.32
CA ASN A 56 9.64 11.51 -4.32
C ASN A 56 8.56 11.21 -5.36
N ILE A 57 8.19 9.93 -5.48
CA ILE A 57 7.15 9.44 -6.38
C ILE A 57 5.86 9.25 -5.59
N ASP A 58 4.84 10.05 -5.91
CA ASP A 58 3.45 9.75 -5.56
C ASP A 58 2.75 9.11 -6.76
N ILE A 59 2.22 7.89 -6.55
CA ILE A 59 1.53 7.12 -7.59
C ILE A 59 0.29 7.86 -8.09
N VAL A 60 -0.45 8.52 -7.18
CA VAL A 60 -1.67 9.24 -7.52
C VAL A 60 -1.30 10.47 -8.34
N GLU A 61 -0.42 11.32 -7.82
CA GLU A 61 0.04 12.54 -8.52
C GLU A 61 0.59 12.25 -9.92
N LYS A 62 1.38 11.17 -10.07
CA LYS A 62 1.95 10.76 -11.36
C LYS A 62 0.93 10.25 -12.37
N THR A 63 -0.29 9.92 -11.93
CA THR A 63 -1.37 9.40 -12.78
C THR A 63 -2.55 10.35 -12.87
N ASP A 64 -2.48 11.52 -12.22
CA ASP A 64 -3.56 12.51 -12.21
C ASP A 64 -3.91 12.99 -13.63
N HIS A 65 -2.93 13.12 -14.53
CA HIS A 65 -3.19 13.51 -15.92
C HIS A 65 -4.06 12.49 -16.68
N LEU A 66 -4.09 11.23 -16.25
CA LEU A 66 -4.92 10.18 -16.84
C LEU A 66 -6.38 10.25 -16.38
N THR A 67 -6.66 11.02 -15.33
CA THR A 67 -7.99 11.12 -14.71
C THR A 67 -8.84 12.25 -15.31
N ASP A 68 -8.26 13.15 -16.11
CA ASP A 68 -8.96 14.32 -16.65
C ASP A 68 -10.14 13.91 -17.55
N GLY A 69 -11.37 14.16 -17.07
CA GLY A 69 -12.62 13.73 -17.71
C GLY A 69 -12.88 12.22 -17.72
N ASN A 70 -11.93 11.39 -17.26
CA ASN A 70 -12.05 9.93 -17.29
C ASN A 70 -12.43 9.34 -15.94
N VAL A 71 -13.73 9.27 -15.68
CA VAL A 71 -14.32 8.73 -14.44
C VAL A 71 -13.83 7.32 -14.11
N THR A 72 -13.65 6.46 -15.12
CA THR A 72 -13.17 5.09 -14.89
C THR A 72 -11.76 5.10 -14.32
N VAL A 73 -10.88 5.92 -14.90
CA VAL A 73 -9.49 6.03 -14.44
C VAL A 73 -9.41 6.77 -13.10
N SER A 74 -10.24 7.78 -12.87
CA SER A 74 -10.27 8.51 -11.58
C SER A 74 -10.68 7.64 -10.40
N ILE A 75 -11.44 6.56 -10.63
CA ILE A 75 -11.77 5.56 -9.61
C ILE A 75 -10.64 4.53 -9.45
N ILE A 76 -10.09 4.03 -10.55
CA ILE A 76 -9.12 2.91 -10.53
C ILE A 76 -7.73 3.37 -10.04
N ALA A 77 -7.24 4.53 -10.47
CA ALA A 77 -5.91 5.02 -10.11
C ALA A 77 -5.66 5.10 -8.58
N PRO A 78 -6.51 5.77 -7.77
CA PRO A 78 -6.32 5.79 -6.32
C PRO A 78 -6.52 4.42 -5.67
N ALA A 79 -7.37 3.55 -6.24
CA ALA A 79 -7.55 2.19 -5.76
C ALA A 79 -6.26 1.36 -5.92
N LEU A 80 -5.58 1.45 -7.07
CA LEU A 80 -4.31 0.77 -7.31
C LEU A 80 -3.21 1.26 -6.36
N ALA A 81 -3.10 2.58 -6.15
CA ALA A 81 -2.15 3.15 -5.19
C ALA A 81 -2.40 2.63 -3.76
N ARG A 82 -3.66 2.44 -3.37
CA ARG A 82 -4.04 1.88 -2.07
C ARG A 82 -3.73 0.39 -1.97
N ILE A 83 -3.99 -0.39 -3.02
CA ILE A 83 -3.66 -1.82 -3.09
C ILE A 83 -2.15 -2.03 -2.97
N HIS A 84 -1.33 -1.19 -3.61
CA HIS A 84 0.13 -1.22 -3.48
C HIS A 84 0.57 -1.09 -2.01
N LYS A 85 0.10 -0.04 -1.33
CA LYS A 85 0.39 0.18 0.11
C LYS A 85 -0.09 -0.99 0.98
N LEU A 86 -1.28 -1.53 0.69
CA LEU A 86 -1.84 -2.65 1.44
C LEU A 86 -1.03 -3.94 1.25
N SER A 87 -0.60 -4.24 0.02
CA SER A 87 0.24 -5.40 -0.28
C SER A 87 1.55 -5.38 0.53
N HIS A 88 2.23 -4.23 0.57
CA HIS A 88 3.44 -4.06 1.37
C HIS A 88 3.16 -4.07 2.88
N ALA A 89 2.02 -3.57 3.34
CA ALA A 89 1.59 -3.70 4.73
C ALA A 89 1.43 -5.15 5.14
N CYS A 90 0.71 -5.95 4.34
CA CYS A 90 0.53 -7.39 4.61
C CYS A 90 1.87 -8.13 4.63
N ARG A 91 2.80 -7.78 3.74
CA ARG A 91 4.16 -8.34 3.75
C ARG A 91 4.91 -7.98 5.04
N ALA A 92 4.89 -6.71 5.44
CA ALA A 92 5.53 -6.26 6.67
C ALA A 92 4.97 -6.98 7.91
N ASP A 93 3.65 -7.17 7.96
CA ASP A 93 2.98 -7.86 9.05
C ASP A 93 3.40 -9.35 9.09
N GLY A 94 3.47 -10.03 7.94
CA GLY A 94 3.96 -11.40 7.84
C GLY A 94 5.44 -11.57 8.24
N ASP A 95 6.29 -10.64 7.81
CA ASP A 95 7.70 -10.59 8.17
C ASP A 95 7.89 -10.36 9.68
N SER A 96 7.08 -9.47 10.28
CA SER A 96 7.09 -9.19 11.71
C SER A 96 6.65 -10.40 12.53
N LEU A 97 5.62 -11.13 12.07
CA LEU A 97 5.13 -12.35 12.71
C LEU A 97 6.19 -13.44 12.67
N SER A 98 6.88 -13.59 11.54
CA SER A 98 7.96 -14.56 11.38
C SER A 98 9.11 -14.31 12.36
N LEU A 99 9.49 -13.03 12.55
CA LEU A 99 10.47 -12.63 13.57
C LEU A 99 10.00 -12.93 14.99
N ILE A 100 8.75 -12.62 15.32
CA ILE A 100 8.14 -12.91 16.63
C ILE A 100 8.22 -14.41 16.93
N ILE A 101 7.84 -15.25 15.96
CA ILE A 101 7.89 -16.72 16.09
C ILE A 101 9.33 -17.19 16.32
N ALA A 102 10.30 -16.67 15.56
CA ALA A 102 11.71 -17.03 15.72
C ALA A 102 12.25 -16.66 17.12
N ILE A 103 11.89 -15.47 17.63
CA ILE A 103 12.29 -15.05 18.98
C ILE A 103 11.67 -15.94 20.07
N LEU A 104 10.38 -16.27 19.95
CA LEU A 104 9.70 -17.16 20.90
C LEU A 104 10.31 -18.57 20.87
N ARG A 105 10.69 -19.06 19.68
CA ARG A 105 11.39 -20.34 19.54
C ARG A 105 12.77 -20.31 20.18
N TYR A 106 13.55 -19.25 19.95
CA TYR A 106 14.84 -19.05 20.61
C TYR A 106 14.67 -19.08 22.13
N HIS A 107 13.70 -18.33 22.67
CA HIS A 107 13.41 -18.32 24.10
C HIS A 107 13.03 -19.71 24.61
N SER A 108 12.22 -20.47 23.87
CA SER A 108 11.87 -21.84 24.24
C SER A 108 13.07 -22.78 24.31
N ASN A 109 14.09 -22.58 23.48
CA ASN A 109 15.27 -23.43 23.42
C ASN A 109 16.30 -23.09 24.51
N TYR A 110 16.48 -21.80 24.79
CA TYR A 110 17.57 -21.30 25.63
C TYR A 110 17.11 -20.71 26.98
N ASN A 111 15.80 -20.57 27.18
CA ASN A 111 15.17 -20.00 28.37
C ASN A 111 15.54 -18.53 28.67
N TYR A 112 15.94 -17.78 27.63
CA TYR A 112 16.15 -16.34 27.64
C TYR A 112 15.90 -15.75 26.24
N TYR A 113 15.56 -14.46 26.15
CA TYR A 113 15.35 -13.78 24.87
C TYR A 113 16.70 -13.41 24.22
N PRO A 114 16.81 -13.45 22.88
CA PRO A 114 18.05 -13.12 22.19
C PRO A 114 18.44 -11.66 22.46
N ASP A 115 19.72 -11.36 22.63
CA ASP A 115 20.20 -9.98 22.81
C ASP A 115 20.11 -9.14 21.53
N SER A 116 20.08 -9.81 20.37
CA SER A 116 20.00 -9.20 19.05
C SER A 116 19.31 -10.14 18.05
N LEU A 117 18.75 -9.59 16.98
CA LEU A 117 18.13 -10.39 15.91
C LEU A 117 19.15 -11.29 15.18
N SER A 118 20.45 -10.94 15.20
CA SER A 118 21.50 -11.78 14.60
C SER A 118 21.59 -13.16 15.26
N LYS A 119 21.31 -13.26 16.56
CA LYS A 119 21.30 -14.55 17.28
C LYS A 119 20.28 -15.54 16.72
N LEU A 120 19.21 -15.04 16.09
CA LEU A 120 18.20 -15.88 15.44
C LEU A 120 18.72 -16.54 14.16
N ILE A 121 19.68 -15.87 13.49
CA ILE A 121 20.38 -16.46 12.35
C ILE A 121 21.37 -17.50 12.86
N ASP A 122 22.15 -17.15 13.88
CA ASP A 122 23.18 -18.02 14.45
C ASP A 122 22.57 -19.31 15.04
N SER A 123 21.37 -19.23 15.63
CA SER A 123 20.63 -20.39 16.16
C SER A 123 19.91 -21.21 15.09
N GLY A 124 19.86 -20.73 13.84
CA GLY A 124 19.09 -21.36 12.76
C GLY A 124 17.57 -21.21 12.89
N ASP A 125 17.09 -20.32 13.76
CA ASP A 125 15.66 -20.00 13.89
C ASP A 125 15.17 -19.12 12.72
N LEU A 126 16.09 -18.46 12.01
CA LEU A 126 15.82 -17.55 10.90
C LEU A 126 16.90 -17.66 9.82
N ASN A 127 16.53 -17.65 8.53
CA ASN A 127 17.52 -17.68 7.43
C ASN A 127 18.15 -16.30 7.16
N ALA A 128 17.38 -15.23 7.31
CA ALA A 128 17.81 -13.85 7.10
C ALA A 128 16.85 -12.91 7.84
N ILE A 129 17.34 -11.75 8.29
CA ILE A 129 16.51 -10.75 8.97
C ILE A 129 15.62 -10.06 7.94
N PRO A 130 14.27 -10.11 8.08
CA PRO A 130 13.37 -9.38 7.22
C PRO A 130 13.58 -7.87 7.26
N ILE A 131 13.38 -7.22 6.11
CA ILE A 131 13.49 -5.77 5.93
C ILE A 131 12.08 -5.20 5.86
N ASP A 132 11.82 -4.16 6.64
CA ASP A 132 10.53 -3.46 6.60
C ASP A 132 10.39 -2.65 5.30
N PRO A 133 9.37 -2.90 4.47
CA PRO A 133 9.17 -2.18 3.21
C PRO A 133 8.88 -0.68 3.36
N PHE A 134 8.49 -0.20 4.54
CA PHE A 134 8.20 1.22 4.79
C PHE A 134 9.40 2.04 5.30
N SER A 135 10.43 1.37 5.80
CA SER A 135 11.70 2.01 6.20
C SER A 135 12.89 1.60 5.34
N ASN A 136 12.78 0.51 4.57
CA ASN A 136 13.90 -0.12 3.87
C ASN A 136 15.04 -0.55 4.82
N GLU A 137 14.70 -0.77 6.09
CA GLU A 137 15.62 -1.11 7.16
C GLU A 137 15.11 -2.34 7.94
N PRO A 138 15.99 -3.06 8.66
CA PRO A 138 15.57 -4.14 9.54
C PRO A 138 14.63 -3.65 10.65
N PHE A 139 13.73 -4.54 11.10
CA PHE A 139 12.88 -4.27 12.26
C PHE A 139 13.70 -3.98 13.52
N VAL A 140 13.25 -3.01 14.32
CA VAL A 140 13.89 -2.62 15.58
C VAL A 140 13.41 -3.54 16.68
N TYR A 141 14.34 -4.31 17.25
CA TYR A 141 14.09 -5.18 18.39
C TYR A 141 14.62 -4.55 19.69
N ILE A 142 13.78 -4.53 20.73
CA ILE A 142 14.12 -3.97 22.05
C ILE A 142 13.90 -5.04 23.14
N ASN A 143 14.99 -5.37 23.84
CA ASN A 143 15.06 -6.24 25.03
C ASN A 143 15.23 -5.34 26.28
N PRO A 144 14.65 -5.60 27.49
CA PRO A 144 13.95 -6.81 27.96
C PRO A 144 12.46 -6.92 27.59
N ASN A 145 11.86 -5.86 27.01
CA ASN A 145 10.40 -5.75 26.88
C ASN A 145 9.80 -6.58 25.73
N PHE A 146 10.61 -7.37 25.02
CA PHE A 146 10.19 -8.12 23.83
C PHE A 146 9.30 -7.26 22.90
N SER A 147 9.85 -6.14 22.41
CA SER A 147 9.11 -5.28 21.47
C SER A 147 9.79 -5.22 20.12
N LEU A 148 9.01 -5.42 19.05
CA LEU A 148 9.42 -5.30 17.67
C LEU A 148 8.70 -4.09 17.06
N ARG A 149 9.44 -3.18 16.44
CA ARG A 149 8.89 -1.96 15.83
C ARG A 149 9.41 -1.78 14.42
N SER A 150 8.53 -1.32 13.54
CA SER A 150 8.96 -0.65 12.31
C SER A 150 9.43 0.77 12.67
N ARG A 151 10.42 1.28 11.94
CA ARG A 151 11.00 2.61 12.22
C ARG A 151 10.10 3.77 11.76
N ASN A 152 9.20 3.50 10.81
CA ASN A 152 8.38 4.50 10.12
C ASN A 152 6.85 4.28 10.32
N ARG A 153 6.45 3.40 11.23
CA ARG A 153 5.05 3.15 11.64
C ARG A 153 4.90 3.38 13.14
#